data_AF-A0A1Y3VFX9-F1
#
_entry.id   AF-A0A1Y3VFX9-F1
#
_cell.length_a   1.000
_cell.length_b   1.000
_cell.length_c   1.000
_cell.angle_alpha   90.00
_cell.angle_beta   90.00
_cell.angle_gamma   90.00
#
_symmetry.space_group_name_H-M   'P 1'
#
loop_
_entity.id
_entity.type
_entity.pdbx_description
1 polymer ?
#
loop_
_entity_poly.entity_id
_entity_poly.type
_entity_poly.pdbx_seq_one_letter_code
_entity_poly.pdbx_strand_id
1 'polypeptide(L)'
;MKKLLLLFTLILAVSCSENKFEQIEYFKSSDRFRVFVYVAPTATIEEIKAHASSQMWTERKITEVLYYRSNPFGPRTTGSVTMAKSFQEAYQKAVVEGCILRCQIDNFGNKYFSETPYEDKLKAIEESNK
;
A
#
# COMPACT_ATOMS: atom_id res chain seq x y z
N MET A 1 35.56 11.58 31.94
CA MET A 1 35.03 10.61 30.95
C MET A 1 33.80 9.87 31.52
N LYS A 2 32.66 10.56 31.75
CA LYS A 2 31.40 9.92 32.23
C LYS A 2 30.13 10.45 31.56
N LYS A 3 30.21 11.49 30.72
CA LYS A 3 29.04 12.09 30.05
C LYS A 3 28.75 11.52 28.67
N LEU A 4 29.70 10.81 28.05
CA LEU A 4 29.53 10.23 26.71
C LEU A 4 28.75 8.90 26.72
N LEU A 5 28.74 8.19 27.85
CA LEU A 5 28.05 6.91 28.01
C LEU A 5 26.52 7.05 28.16
N LEU A 6 26.03 8.23 28.57
CA LEU A 6 24.59 8.51 28.72
C LEU A 6 23.90 8.80 27.38
N LEU A 7 24.64 9.22 26.36
CA LEU A 7 24.06 9.53 25.05
C LEU A 7 23.80 8.27 24.22
N PHE A 8 24.61 7.22 24.41
CA PHE A 8 24.45 5.95 23.69
C PHE A 8 23.31 5.08 24.24
N THR A 9 22.97 5.20 25.54
CA THR A 9 21.86 4.44 26.13
C THR A 9 20.49 5.02 25.77
N LEU A 10 20.39 6.29 25.36
CA LEU A 10 19.13 6.89 24.95
C LEU A 10 18.73 6.54 23.50
N ILE A 11 19.70 6.18 22.66
CA ILE A 11 19.46 5.84 21.24
C ILE A 11 18.95 4.39 21.07
N LEU A 12 19.19 3.52 22.05
CA LEU A 12 18.75 2.12 22.01
C LEU A 12 17.28 1.91 22.42
N ALA A 13 16.58 2.96 22.86
CA ALA A 13 15.19 2.86 23.33
C ALA A 13 14.12 3.10 22.24
N VAL A 14 14.50 3.37 20.99
CA VAL A 14 13.53 3.70 19.92
C VAL A 14 13.20 2.52 18.98
N SER A 15 13.95 1.41 19.01
CA SER A 15 13.73 0.31 18.05
C SER A 15 12.88 -0.84 18.60
N CYS A 16 11.64 -0.54 18.97
CA CYS A 16 10.54 -1.51 18.96
C CYS A 16 9.28 -0.83 18.40
N SER A 17 9.43 -0.04 17.34
CA SER A 17 8.30 0.22 16.46
C SER A 17 8.05 -1.08 15.68
N GLU A 18 7.06 -1.86 16.11
CA GLU A 18 6.42 -2.83 15.22
C GLU A 18 6.22 -2.14 13.87
N ASN A 19 6.70 -2.75 12.79
CA ASN A 19 6.55 -2.18 11.47
C ASN A 19 5.04 -2.16 11.15
N LYS A 20 4.42 -0.99 11.25
CA LYS A 20 2.97 -0.79 11.04
C LYS A 20 2.54 -1.14 9.62
N PHE A 21 3.48 -1.33 8.70
CA PHE A 21 3.23 -1.60 7.29
C PHE A 21 4.01 -2.84 6.86
N GLU A 22 3.29 -3.86 6.44
CA GLU A 22 3.88 -5.09 5.90
C GLU A 22 3.54 -5.17 4.42
N GLN A 23 4.55 -5.22 3.54
CA GLN A 23 4.29 -5.47 2.11
C GLN A 23 4.05 -6.96 1.90
N ILE A 24 2.84 -7.31 1.46
CA ILE A 24 2.45 -8.70 1.24
C ILE A 24 2.49 -9.11 -0.22
N GLU A 25 2.31 -8.18 -1.17
CA GLU A 25 2.51 -8.46 -2.60
C GLU A 25 3.02 -7.26 -3.39
N TYR A 26 3.61 -7.58 -4.55
CA TYR A 26 3.93 -6.61 -5.59
C TYR A 26 3.64 -7.17 -6.98
N PHE A 27 2.72 -6.54 -7.71
CA PHE A 27 2.41 -6.87 -9.09
C PHE A 27 3.04 -5.86 -10.05
N LYS A 28 3.65 -6.35 -11.14
CA LYS A 28 4.16 -5.50 -12.22
C LYS A 28 3.65 -5.94 -13.58
N SER A 29 3.28 -4.97 -14.42
CA SER A 29 2.88 -5.21 -15.82
C SER A 29 4.01 -4.92 -16.80
N SER A 30 3.91 -5.47 -18.01
CA SER A 30 4.78 -5.11 -19.15
C SER A 30 4.68 -3.63 -19.53
N ASP A 31 3.53 -3.01 -19.28
CA ASP A 31 3.23 -1.61 -19.58
C ASP A 31 3.87 -0.63 -18.57
N ARG A 32 4.77 -1.14 -17.71
CA ARG A 32 5.50 -0.40 -16.67
C ARG A 32 4.61 0.09 -15.51
N PHE A 33 3.43 -0.50 -15.32
CA PHE A 33 2.58 -0.23 -14.16
C PHE A 33 2.98 -1.10 -12.98
N ARG A 34 2.73 -0.58 -11.77
CA ARG A 34 3.09 -1.23 -10.51
C ARG A 34 1.90 -1.18 -9.56
N VAL A 35 1.62 -2.29 -8.90
CA VAL A 35 0.63 -2.36 -7.81
C VAL A 35 1.31 -2.96 -6.58
N PHE A 36 1.40 -2.18 -5.51
CA PHE A 36 1.91 -2.63 -4.22
C PHE A 36 0.74 -2.98 -3.30
N VAL A 37 0.87 -4.03 -2.51
CA VAL A 37 -0.14 -4.41 -1.53
C VAL A 37 0.48 -4.50 -0.15
N TYR A 38 -0.14 -3.80 0.80
CA TYR A 38 0.30 -3.73 2.19
C TYR A 38 -0.80 -4.16 3.17
N VAL A 39 -0.36 -4.68 4.30
CA VAL A 39 -1.17 -4.83 5.51
C VAL A 39 -0.75 -3.76 6.50
N ALA A 40 -1.73 -3.08 7.09
CA ALA A 40 -1.55 -2.01 8.05
C ALA A 40 -2.52 -2.21 9.24
N PRO A 41 -2.21 -3.12 10.17
CA PRO A 41 -3.17 -3.58 11.17
C PRO A 41 -3.55 -2.46 12.15
N THR A 42 -2.60 -1.60 12.51
CA THR A 42 -2.76 -0.58 13.56
C THR A 42 -2.56 0.86 13.07
N ALA A 43 -2.23 1.07 11.79
CA ALA A 43 -1.97 2.41 11.26
C ALA A 43 -3.25 3.24 11.07
N THR A 44 -3.21 4.55 11.35
CA THR A 44 -4.34 5.43 11.02
C THR A 44 -4.40 5.71 9.51
N ILE A 45 -5.53 6.23 9.01
CA ILE A 45 -5.66 6.57 7.58
C ILE A 45 -4.64 7.62 7.16
N GLU A 46 -4.34 8.58 8.02
CA GLU A 46 -3.34 9.62 7.79
C GLU A 46 -1.92 9.03 7.70
N GLU A 47 -1.58 8.10 8.60
CA GLU A 47 -0.31 7.37 8.55
C GLU A 47 -0.18 6.54 7.28
N ILE A 48 -1.26 5.89 6.85
CA ILE A 48 -1.32 5.14 5.60
C ILE A 48 -1.14 6.08 4.39
N LYS A 49 -1.80 7.25 4.36
CA LYS A 49 -1.65 8.24 3.28
C LYS A 49 -0.21 8.77 3.20
N ALA A 50 0.44 8.99 4.34
CA ALA A 50 1.84 9.40 4.41
C ALA A 50 2.78 8.28 3.90
N HIS A 51 2.56 7.03 4.34
CA HIS A 51 3.32 5.87 3.85
C HIS A 51 3.11 5.66 2.34
N ALA A 52 1.87 5.73 1.84
CA ALA A 52 1.59 5.62 0.42
C ALA A 52 2.35 6.68 -0.37
N SER A 53 2.39 7.92 0.12
CA SER A 53 3.10 9.01 -0.54
C SER A 53 4.61 8.76 -0.69
N SER A 54 5.24 8.02 0.22
CA SER A 54 6.66 7.65 0.10
C SER A 54 6.90 6.48 -0.87
N GLN A 55 5.94 5.55 -1.00
CA GLN A 55 6.00 4.45 -1.98
C GLN A 55 5.79 4.93 -3.43
N MET A 56 5.22 6.12 -3.62
CA MET A 56 4.90 6.68 -4.95
C MET A 56 6.08 7.37 -5.65
N TRP A 57 7.30 7.32 -5.11
CA TRP A 57 8.48 7.87 -5.81
C TRP A 57 8.95 6.93 -6.91
N THR A 58 8.25 7.00 -8.05
CA THR A 58 8.58 6.20 -9.23
C THR A 58 8.85 7.12 -10.43
N GLU A 59 9.74 6.68 -11.33
CA GLU A 59 10.20 7.41 -12.53
C GLU A 59 9.08 7.62 -13.57
N ARG A 60 8.00 8.35 -13.22
CA ARG A 60 6.80 8.56 -14.06
C ARG A 60 6.07 7.27 -14.45
N LYS A 61 6.10 6.25 -13.57
CA LYS A 61 5.37 5.00 -13.76
C LYS A 61 4.05 5.09 -13.03
N ILE A 62 2.96 4.72 -13.71
CA ILE A 62 1.66 4.64 -13.04
C ILE A 62 1.78 3.58 -11.95
N THR A 63 1.56 4.01 -10.72
CA THR A 63 1.76 3.20 -9.53
C THR A 63 0.53 3.25 -8.68
N GLU A 64 0.17 2.10 -8.14
CA GLU A 64 -0.94 1.96 -7.21
C GLU A 64 -0.49 1.26 -5.94
N VAL A 65 -1.05 1.68 -4.82
CA VAL A 65 -0.76 1.10 -3.51
C VAL A 65 -2.09 0.83 -2.81
N LEU A 66 -2.28 -0.42 -2.41
CA LEU A 66 -3.48 -0.91 -1.74
C LEU A 66 -3.14 -1.30 -0.30
N TYR A 67 -4.04 -0.96 0.63
CA TYR A 67 -3.88 -1.26 2.04
C TYR A 67 -5.05 -2.06 2.58
N TYR A 68 -4.74 -3.01 3.45
CA TYR A 68 -5.69 -3.87 4.15
C TYR A 68 -5.39 -3.88 5.64
N ARG A 69 -6.39 -4.20 6.48
CA ARG A 69 -6.16 -4.40 7.92
C ARG A 69 -5.54 -5.74 8.27
N SER A 70 -5.80 -6.75 7.46
CA SER A 70 -5.25 -8.10 7.57
C SER A 70 -4.83 -8.60 6.18
N ASN A 71 -4.01 -9.66 6.11
CA ASN A 71 -3.60 -10.23 4.82
C ASN A 71 -4.80 -10.86 4.10
N PRO A 72 -5.30 -10.29 2.99
CA PRO A 72 -6.48 -10.79 2.29
C PRO A 72 -6.19 -12.04 1.44
N PHE A 73 -4.92 -12.39 1.22
CA PHE A 73 -4.52 -13.54 0.41
C PHE A 73 -4.15 -14.77 1.25
N GLY A 74 -4.24 -14.65 2.59
CA GLY A 74 -3.87 -15.69 3.53
C GLY A 74 -2.37 -15.71 3.87
N PRO A 75 -1.97 -16.55 4.84
CA PRO A 75 -0.67 -16.47 5.53
C PRO A 75 0.56 -16.82 4.67
N ARG A 76 0.37 -17.28 3.43
CA ARG A 76 1.47 -17.72 2.55
C ARG A 76 1.97 -16.62 1.62
N THR A 77 1.29 -15.49 1.56
CA THR A 77 1.55 -14.44 0.59
C THR A 77 2.42 -13.36 1.21
N THR A 78 3.66 -13.26 0.73
CA THR A 78 4.68 -12.34 1.27
C THR A 78 5.56 -11.76 0.16
N GLY A 79 5.65 -10.43 0.07
CA GLY A 79 6.68 -9.64 -0.61
C GLY A 79 7.13 -10.03 -2.03
N SER A 80 6.42 -10.92 -2.72
CA SER A 80 6.89 -11.53 -3.95
C SER A 80 6.55 -10.66 -5.16
N VAL A 81 7.40 -10.72 -6.19
CA VAL A 81 7.13 -10.00 -7.44
C VAL A 81 6.34 -10.90 -8.37
N THR A 82 5.06 -10.59 -8.58
CA THR A 82 4.19 -11.33 -9.48
C THR A 82 4.02 -10.59 -10.82
N MET A 83 4.20 -11.31 -11.93
CA MET A 83 4.02 -10.76 -13.27
C MET A 83 2.54 -10.75 -13.67
N ALA A 84 2.09 -9.64 -14.25
CA ALA A 84 0.79 -9.50 -14.90
C ALA A 84 0.96 -9.09 -16.37
N LYS A 85 0.02 -9.49 -17.24
CA LYS A 85 0.03 -9.13 -18.66
C LYS A 85 -0.48 -7.71 -18.92
N SER A 86 -1.24 -7.14 -17.98
CA SER A 86 -1.79 -5.79 -18.07
C SER A 86 -1.97 -5.16 -16.69
N PHE A 87 -2.22 -3.85 -16.66
CA PHE A 87 -2.63 -3.16 -15.42
C PHE A 87 -3.92 -3.73 -14.85
N GLN A 88 -4.93 -3.98 -15.68
CA GLN A 88 -6.22 -4.51 -15.24
C GLN A 88 -6.05 -5.86 -14.54
N GLU A 89 -5.20 -6.74 -15.09
CA GLU A 89 -4.91 -8.03 -14.47
C GLU A 89 -4.15 -7.86 -13.13
N ALA A 90 -3.17 -6.95 -13.08
CA ALA A 90 -2.45 -6.65 -11.83
C ALA A 90 -3.40 -6.13 -10.74
N TYR A 91 -4.28 -5.19 -11.09
CA TYR A 91 -5.27 -4.64 -10.18
C TYR A 91 -6.29 -5.70 -9.75
N GLN A 92 -6.81 -6.52 -10.66
CA GLN A 92 -7.73 -7.61 -10.34
C GLN A 92 -7.13 -8.66 -9.40
N LYS A 93 -5.83 -8.95 -9.53
CA LYS A 93 -5.11 -9.85 -8.60
C LYS A 93 -4.89 -9.22 -7.23
N ALA A 94 -4.76 -7.90 -7.16
CA ALA A 94 -4.40 -7.18 -5.94
C ALA A 94 -5.61 -6.72 -5.11
N VAL A 95 -6.76 -6.51 -5.75
CA VAL A 95 -7.96 -5.92 -5.12
C VAL A 95 -8.89 -7.01 -4.61
N VAL A 96 -9.12 -6.97 -3.31
CA VAL A 96 -9.98 -7.88 -2.57
C VAL A 96 -10.91 -7.04 -1.68
N GLU A 97 -11.99 -7.64 -1.21
CA GLU A 97 -12.85 -7.07 -0.18
C GLU A 97 -12.06 -6.67 1.08
N GLY A 98 -12.43 -5.57 1.72
CA GLY A 98 -11.75 -5.05 2.91
C GLY A 98 -10.52 -4.19 2.63
N CYS A 99 -10.29 -3.78 1.37
CA CYS A 99 -9.32 -2.74 1.05
C CYS A 99 -9.75 -1.44 1.72
N ILE A 100 -8.91 -0.88 2.59
CA ILE A 100 -9.26 0.31 3.39
C ILE A 100 -8.77 1.60 2.75
N LEU A 101 -7.73 1.53 1.92
CA LEU A 101 -7.21 2.69 1.20
C LEU A 101 -6.55 2.25 -0.10
N ARG A 102 -6.92 2.93 -1.18
CA ARG A 102 -6.25 2.92 -2.48
C ARG A 102 -5.58 4.26 -2.70
N CYS A 103 -4.30 4.24 -3.01
CA CYS A 103 -3.57 5.40 -3.51
C CYS A 103 -3.10 5.11 -4.94
N GLN A 104 -3.31 6.04 -5.86
CA GLN A 104 -2.87 5.94 -7.25
C GLN A 104 -2.09 7.19 -7.63
N ILE A 105 -0.96 7.02 -8.32
CA ILE A 105 -0.28 8.09 -9.06
C ILE A 105 -0.43 7.84 -10.56
N ASP A 106 -0.89 8.85 -11.29
CA ASP A 106 -1.00 8.78 -12.75
C ASP A 106 0.36 9.06 -13.45
N ASN A 107 0.36 9.03 -14.77
CA ASN A 107 1.53 9.31 -15.60
C ASN A 107 1.96 10.80 -15.59
N PHE A 108 1.13 11.69 -15.04
CA PHE A 108 1.42 13.11 -14.87
C PHE A 108 1.90 13.46 -13.46
N GLY A 109 1.88 12.50 -12.53
CA GLY A 109 2.28 12.67 -11.14
C GLY A 109 1.14 13.10 -10.21
N ASN A 110 -0.10 13.15 -10.70
CA ASN A 110 -1.25 13.47 -9.86
C ASN A 110 -1.55 12.27 -8.95
N LYS A 111 -1.80 12.56 -7.67
CA LYS A 111 -2.10 11.56 -6.64
C LYS A 111 -3.58 11.55 -6.32
N TYR A 112 -4.15 10.35 -6.29
CA TYR A 112 -5.54 10.10 -5.97
C TYR A 112 -5.64 9.15 -4.79
N PHE A 113 -6.53 9.46 -3.85
CA PHE A 113 -6.83 8.61 -2.70
C PHE A 113 -8.31 8.24 -2.74
N SER A 114 -8.61 6.97 -2.50
CA SER A 114 -9.96 6.48 -2.28
C SER A 114 -9.93 5.61 -1.03
N GLU A 115 -10.72 6.01 -0.04
CA GLU A 115 -11.00 5.22 1.16
C GLU A 115 -12.14 4.26 0.81
N THR A 116 -12.11 3.03 1.32
CA THR A 116 -13.13 2.00 1.01
C THR A 116 -13.40 1.83 -0.50
N PRO A 117 -12.36 1.64 -1.34
CA PRO A 117 -12.48 1.62 -2.80
C PRO A 117 -13.35 0.48 -3.36
N TYR A 118 -13.51 -0.60 -2.61
CA TYR A 118 -14.37 -1.71 -3.03
C TYR A 118 -15.84 -1.33 -2.89
N GLU A 119 -16.20 -0.72 -1.76
CA GLU A 119 -17.52 -0.20 -1.45
C GLU A 119 -17.93 0.92 -2.41
N ASP A 120 -17.00 1.84 -2.71
CA ASP A 120 -17.19 2.89 -3.72
C ASP A 120 -17.60 2.30 -5.08
N LYS A 121 -16.93 1.21 -5.49
CA LYS A 121 -17.20 0.53 -6.76
C LYS A 121 -18.55 -0.18 -6.75
N LEU A 122 -18.91 -0.88 -5.67
CA LEU A 122 -20.22 -1.52 -5.53
C LEU A 122 -21.35 -0.50 -5.65
N LYS A 123 -21.22 0.61 -4.92
CA LYS A 123 -22.19 1.70 -4.96
C LYS A 123 -22.33 2.30 -6.36
N ALA A 124 -21.22 2.55 -7.06
CA ALA A 124 -21.25 3.05 -8.43
C ALA A 124 -21.98 2.10 -9.41
N ILE A 125 -21.81 0.78 -9.24
CA ILE A 125 -22.53 -0.22 -10.04
C ILE A 125 -24.02 -0.19 -9.74
N GLU A 126 -24.41 -0.15 -8.46
CA GLU A 126 -25.82 -0.07 -8.05
C GLU A 126 -26.51 1.19 -8.58
N GLU A 127 -25.82 2.33 -8.57
CA GLU A 127 -26.33 3.60 -9.09
C GLU A 127 -26.45 3.60 -10.62
N SER A 128 -25.53 2.94 -11.33
CA SER A 128 -25.58 2.84 -12.81
C SER A 128 -26.68 1.93 -13.37
N ASN A 129 -27.22 1.04 -12.52
CA ASN A 129 -28.28 0.10 -12.88
C ASN A 129 -29.68 0.59 -12.47
N LYS A 130 -29.79 1.82 -11.96
CA LYS A 130 -31.05 2.52 -11.66
C LYS A 130 -31.38 3.53 -12.75
#